data_AF-A0A4S8HUA4-F1
#
_entry.id   AF-A0A4S8HUA4-F1
#
_cell.length_a   1.000
_cell.length_b   1.000
_cell.length_c   1.000
_cell.angle_alpha   90.00
_cell.angle_beta   90.00
_cell.angle_gamma   90.00
#
_symmetry.space_group_name_H-M   'P 1'
#
loop_
_entity.id
_entity.type
_entity.pdbx_description
1 polymer ?
#
loop_
_entity_poly.entity_id
_entity_poly.type
_entity_poly.pdbx_seq_one_letter_code
_entity_poly.pdbx_strand_id
1 'polypeptide(L)'
;MSNHSIITIIKDNEKFSPENYPKAFHELSVLNQGIAHITIYFKVEIIISYLKNHSLKTDWLEANPALSRMITSGFFKTSNLELLFESCRNNKAFLKDFEDCISKKLLAGRN
;
A
#
# COMPACT_ATOMS: atom_id res chain seq x y z
N MET A 1 9.48 -18.51 -22.07
CA MET A 1 8.57 -18.43 -20.91
C MET A 1 7.98 -17.03 -20.91
N SER A 2 6.74 -16.89 -21.35
CA SER A 2 6.08 -15.58 -21.49
C SER A 2 5.49 -15.18 -20.14
N ASN A 3 6.06 -14.16 -19.50
CA ASN A 3 5.46 -13.53 -18.32
C ASN A 3 4.22 -12.74 -18.78
N HIS A 4 3.06 -13.38 -18.76
CA HIS A 4 1.79 -12.65 -18.86
C HIS A 4 1.55 -11.91 -17.53
N SER A 5 2.18 -10.75 -17.39
CA SER A 5 1.71 -9.72 -16.46
C SER A 5 0.36 -9.24 -17.00
N ILE A 6 -0.73 -9.82 -16.49
CA ILE A 6 -2.07 -9.30 -16.76
C ILE A 6 -2.13 -7.92 -16.09
N ILE A 7 -1.85 -6.88 -16.86
CA ILE A 7 -2.10 -5.51 -16.44
C ILE A 7 -3.61 -5.38 -16.31
N THR A 8 -4.09 -5.27 -15.08
CA THR A 8 -5.51 -5.02 -14.82
C THR A 8 -5.76 -3.54 -15.10
N ILE A 9 -6.27 -3.24 -16.28
CA ILE A 9 -6.66 -1.87 -16.63
C ILE A 9 -7.94 -1.53 -15.87
N ILE A 10 -7.82 -0.71 -14.83
CA ILE A 10 -8.96 -0.21 -14.07
C ILE A 10 -9.61 0.91 -14.88
N LYS A 11 -10.91 0.80 -15.12
CA LYS A 11 -11.64 1.84 -15.87
C LYS A 11 -11.82 3.09 -15.00
N ASP A 12 -11.93 4.26 -15.63
CA ASP A 12 -12.08 5.55 -14.93
C ASP A 12 -13.30 5.62 -13.99
N ASN A 13 -14.34 4.83 -14.26
CA ASN A 13 -15.58 4.76 -13.47
C ASN A 13 -15.73 3.45 -12.69
N GLU A 14 -14.71 2.60 -12.68
CA GLU A 14 -14.72 1.36 -11.92
C GLU A 14 -14.75 1.69 -10.42
N LYS A 15 -15.62 1.00 -9.69
CA LYS A 15 -15.69 1.14 -8.23
C LYS A 15 -14.66 0.21 -7.60
N PHE A 16 -13.97 0.71 -6.59
CA PHE A 16 -13.06 -0.11 -5.80
C PHE A 16 -13.84 -1.17 -5.02
N SER A 17 -13.40 -2.42 -5.12
CA SER A 17 -13.77 -3.48 -4.17
C SER A 17 -12.54 -4.32 -3.81
N PRO A 18 -12.21 -4.48 -2.51
CA PRO A 18 -11.02 -5.22 -2.09
C PRO A 18 -11.07 -6.71 -2.47
N GLU A 19 -12.26 -7.28 -2.63
CA GLU A 19 -12.45 -8.69 -3.01
C GLU A 19 -11.88 -9.02 -4.40
N ASN A 20 -11.77 -8.01 -5.28
CA ASN A 20 -11.22 -8.16 -6.62
C ASN A 20 -9.69 -8.25 -6.64
N TYR A 21 -9.01 -7.92 -5.52
CA TYR A 21 -7.55 -7.81 -5.46
C TYR A 21 -6.93 -8.65 -4.33
N PRO A 22 -7.22 -9.97 -4.24
CA PRO A 22 -6.82 -10.80 -3.11
C PRO A 22 -5.30 -10.85 -2.90
N LYS A 23 -4.50 -10.79 -3.97
CA LYS A 23 -3.03 -10.76 -3.88
C LYS A 23 -2.52 -9.48 -3.22
N ALA A 24 -3.05 -8.32 -3.60
CA ALA A 24 -2.68 -7.03 -3.01
C ALA A 24 -3.08 -6.98 -1.53
N PHE A 25 -4.25 -7.50 -1.18
CA PHE A 25 -4.70 -7.54 0.23
C PHE A 25 -3.98 -8.58 1.08
N HIS A 26 -3.46 -9.65 0.47
CA HIS A 26 -2.53 -10.55 1.15
C HIS A 26 -1.19 -9.86 1.46
N GLU A 27 -0.60 -9.15 0.48
CA GLU A 27 0.62 -8.36 0.69
C GLU A 27 0.42 -7.31 1.81
N LEU A 28 -0.71 -6.61 1.81
CA LEU A 28 -1.05 -5.64 2.86
C LEU A 28 -1.17 -6.29 4.23
N SER A 29 -1.74 -7.50 4.32
CA SER A 29 -1.86 -8.22 5.58
C SER A 29 -0.48 -8.59 6.15
N VAL A 30 0.42 -9.09 5.31
CA VAL A 30 1.79 -9.45 5.71
C VAL A 30 2.56 -8.21 6.17
N LEU A 31 2.48 -7.12 5.39
CA LEU A 31 3.08 -5.84 5.76
C LEU A 31 2.55 -5.36 7.10
N ASN A 32 1.23 -5.34 7.28
CA ASN A 32 0.59 -4.86 8.51
C ASN A 32 1.02 -5.66 9.74
N GLN A 33 1.09 -6.99 9.62
CA GLN A 33 1.59 -7.86 10.70
C GLN A 33 3.04 -7.54 11.05
N GLY A 34 3.90 -7.36 10.04
CA GLY A 34 5.31 -7.04 10.24
C GLY A 34 5.55 -5.69 10.91
N ILE A 35 4.64 -4.73 10.74
CA ILE A 35 4.76 -3.37 11.31
C ILE A 35 3.78 -3.09 12.46
N ALA A 36 3.04 -4.08 12.93
CA ALA A 36 1.97 -3.91 13.92
C ALA A 36 2.49 -3.26 15.21
N HIS A 37 3.65 -3.72 15.68
CA HIS A 37 4.31 -3.27 16.91
C HIS A 37 4.85 -1.83 16.85
N ILE A 38 4.97 -1.24 15.65
CA ILE A 38 5.54 0.09 15.47
C ILE A 38 4.45 1.14 15.74
N THR A 39 4.51 1.85 16.87
CA THR A 39 3.54 2.93 17.16
C THR A 39 4.11 4.26 16.72
N ILE A 40 3.64 4.79 15.59
CA ILE A 40 4.12 6.06 15.04
C ILE A 40 2.99 6.92 14.49
N TYR A 41 3.18 8.24 14.56
CA TYR A 41 2.17 9.24 14.22
C TYR A 41 1.82 9.33 12.72
N PHE A 42 2.68 8.77 11.85
CA PHE A 42 2.53 8.85 10.38
C PHE A 42 2.58 7.49 9.67
N LYS A 43 2.22 6.40 10.37
CA LYS A 43 2.31 5.04 9.82
C LYS A 43 1.60 4.94 8.47
N VAL A 44 0.36 5.41 8.41
CA VAL A 44 -0.50 5.27 7.24
C VAL A 44 0.05 6.06 6.06
N GLU A 45 0.43 7.31 6.30
CA GLU A 45 0.96 8.24 5.31
C GLU A 45 2.28 7.76 4.71
N ILE A 46 3.17 7.24 5.55
CA ILE A 46 4.45 6.65 5.12
C ILE A 46 4.21 5.44 4.21
N ILE A 47 3.33 4.51 4.61
CA ILE A 47 3.04 3.31 3.82
C ILE A 47 2.38 3.67 2.49
N ILE A 48 1.36 4.53 2.49
CA ILE A 48 0.66 4.92 1.26
C ILE A 48 1.64 5.64 0.31
N SER A 49 2.44 6.57 0.82
CA SER A 49 3.40 7.32 0.01
C SER A 49 4.46 6.42 -0.63
N TYR A 50 4.95 5.43 0.11
CA TYR A 50 5.86 4.42 -0.40
C TYR A 50 5.20 3.53 -1.48
N LEU A 51 4.04 2.93 -1.20
CA LEU A 51 3.35 2.05 -2.16
C LEU A 51 2.93 2.77 -3.44
N LYS A 52 2.66 4.08 -3.36
CA LYS A 52 2.19 4.87 -4.49
C LYS A 52 3.31 5.23 -5.46
N ASN A 53 4.44 5.69 -4.93
CA ASN A 53 5.50 6.34 -5.72
C ASN A 53 6.93 6.05 -5.23
N HIS A 54 7.13 5.13 -4.29
CA HIS A 54 8.42 4.91 -3.60
C HIS A 54 9.01 6.19 -3.02
N SER A 55 8.16 7.14 -2.63
CA SER A 55 8.55 8.47 -2.17
C SER A 55 8.28 8.61 -0.68
N LEU A 56 9.27 9.08 0.07
CA LEU A 56 9.18 9.33 1.51
C LEU A 56 9.76 10.71 1.80
N LYS A 57 9.07 11.50 2.62
CA LYS A 57 9.60 12.78 3.10
C LYS A 57 10.76 12.53 4.05
N THR A 58 11.82 13.34 3.95
CA THR A 58 13.00 13.24 4.82
C THR A 58 12.60 13.25 6.30
N ASP A 59 11.72 14.17 6.71
CA ASP A 59 11.25 14.29 8.09
C ASP A 59 10.58 12.99 8.61
N TRP A 60 9.93 12.21 7.73
CA TRP A 60 9.34 10.93 8.10
C TRP A 60 10.38 9.84 8.31
N LEU A 61 11.46 9.85 7.51
CA LEU A 61 12.60 8.95 7.64
C LEU A 61 13.33 9.19 8.96
N GLU A 62 13.59 10.45 9.28
CA GLU A 62 14.29 10.84 10.51
C GLU A 62 13.45 10.58 11.76
N ALA A 63 12.15 10.83 11.70
CA ALA A 63 11.25 10.56 12.82
C ALA A 63 10.97 9.06 13.02
N ASN A 64 11.06 8.22 11.98
CA ASN A 64 10.65 6.82 12.03
C ASN A 64 11.63 5.86 11.32
N PRO A 65 12.94 5.88 11.66
CA PRO A 65 13.98 5.20 10.88
C PRO A 65 13.78 3.68 10.80
N ALA A 66 13.21 3.06 11.84
CA ALA A 66 12.93 1.63 11.84
C ALA A 66 11.86 1.24 10.82
N LEU A 67 10.72 1.96 10.78
CA LEU A 67 9.67 1.69 9.80
C LEU A 67 10.21 1.94 8.40
N SER A 68 10.83 3.10 8.19
CA SER A 68 11.34 3.51 6.89
C SER A 68 12.32 2.48 6.32
N ARG A 69 13.24 1.97 7.13
CA ARG A 69 14.16 0.92 6.70
C ARG A 69 13.46 -0.38 6.36
N MET A 70 12.48 -0.80 7.17
CA MET A 70 11.73 -2.02 6.90
C MET A 70 11.01 -1.94 5.54
N ILE A 71 10.34 -0.83 5.25
CA ILE A 71 9.56 -0.69 4.02
C ILE A 71 10.46 -0.53 2.79
N THR A 72 11.58 0.19 2.89
CA THR A 72 12.49 0.39 1.74
C THR A 72 13.46 -0.76 1.50
N SER A 73 13.63 -1.67 2.47
CA SER A 73 14.55 -2.82 2.34
C SER A 73 14.10 -3.88 1.34
N GLY A 74 12.86 -3.84 0.86
CA GLY A 74 12.27 -4.91 0.05
C GLY A 74 11.93 -6.17 0.87
N PHE A 75 11.97 -6.11 2.21
CA PHE A 75 11.58 -7.21 3.08
C PHE A 75 10.12 -7.64 2.85
N PHE A 76 9.24 -6.67 2.62
CA PHE A 76 7.84 -6.93 2.27
C PHE A 76 7.69 -6.93 0.75
N LYS A 77 7.04 -7.97 0.23
CA LYS A 77 6.61 -7.99 -1.16
C LYS A 77 5.37 -7.11 -1.32
N THR A 78 5.48 -6.05 -2.11
CA THR A 78 4.43 -5.03 -2.33
C THR A 78 4.06 -4.85 -3.80
N SER A 79 4.55 -5.72 -4.68
CA SER A 79 4.41 -5.61 -6.13
C SER A 79 2.95 -5.54 -6.62
N ASN A 80 2.01 -6.25 -5.98
CA ASN A 80 0.61 -6.20 -6.38
C ASN A 80 -0.09 -4.94 -5.86
N LEU A 81 0.29 -4.46 -4.66
CA LEU A 81 -0.18 -3.17 -4.14
C LEU A 81 0.28 -2.00 -5.01
N GLU A 82 1.56 -1.98 -5.37
CA GLU A 82 2.15 -0.95 -6.23
C GLU A 82 1.51 -0.96 -7.63
N LEU A 83 1.36 -2.15 -8.24
CA LEU A 83 0.69 -2.30 -9.53
C LEU A 83 -0.76 -1.82 -9.47
N LEU A 84 -1.46 -2.03 -8.35
CA LEU A 84 -2.82 -1.54 -8.15
C LEU A 84 -2.86 -0.01 -8.08
N PHE A 85 -1.92 0.62 -7.35
CA PHE A 85 -1.77 2.08 -7.32
C PHE A 85 -1.47 2.67 -8.70
N GLU A 86 -0.61 2.03 -9.48
CA GLU A 86 -0.34 2.46 -10.86
C GLU A 86 -1.58 2.33 -11.75
N SER A 87 -2.27 1.20 -11.64
CA SER A 87 -3.44 0.88 -12.48
C SER A 87 -4.63 1.80 -12.20
N CYS A 88 -4.80 2.27 -10.96
CA CYS A 88 -5.91 3.14 -10.58
C CYS A 88 -5.57 4.64 -10.59
N ARG A 89 -4.36 5.04 -11.01
CA ARG A 89 -3.86 6.43 -10.86
C ARG A 89 -4.78 7.50 -11.48
N ASN A 90 -5.48 7.16 -12.56
CA ASN A 90 -6.38 8.08 -13.26
C ASN A 90 -7.82 8.07 -12.70
N ASN A 91 -8.21 7.01 -11.99
CA ASN A 91 -9.51 6.91 -11.35
C ASN A 91 -9.43 7.44 -9.91
N LYS A 92 -9.72 8.73 -9.73
CA LYS A 92 -9.60 9.42 -8.43
C LYS A 92 -10.52 8.84 -7.35
N ALA A 93 -11.72 8.38 -7.73
CA ALA A 93 -12.67 7.79 -6.78
C ALA A 93 -12.12 6.46 -6.24
N PHE A 94 -11.67 5.58 -7.15
CA PHE A 94 -11.03 4.33 -6.80
C PHE A 94 -9.79 4.55 -5.94
N LEU A 95 -8.90 5.48 -6.33
CA LEU A 95 -7.69 5.76 -5.59
C LEU A 95 -7.98 6.17 -4.15
N LYS A 96 -8.98 7.05 -3.95
CA LYS A 96 -9.41 7.47 -2.62
C LYS A 96 -9.97 6.30 -1.80
N ASP A 97 -10.87 5.52 -2.37
CA ASP A 97 -11.47 4.38 -1.68
C ASP A 97 -10.42 3.32 -1.32
N PHE A 98 -9.41 3.15 -2.18
CA PHE A 98 -8.29 2.24 -1.94
C PHE A 98 -7.37 2.73 -0.82
N GLU A 99 -6.98 4.01 -0.83
CA GLU A 99 -6.20 4.65 0.25
C GLU A 99 -6.94 4.57 1.60
N ASP A 100 -8.25 4.82 1.61
CA ASP A 100 -9.10 4.69 2.80
C ASP A 100 -9.18 3.24 3.31
N CYS A 101 -9.24 2.27 2.39
CA CYS A 101 -9.25 0.85 2.75
C CYS A 101 -7.93 0.41 3.40
N ILE A 102 -6.80 0.82 2.82
CA ILE A 102 -5.46 0.57 3.40
C ILE A 102 -5.38 1.20 4.79
N SER A 103 -5.79 2.46 4.92
CA SER A 103 -5.77 3.20 6.18
C SER A 103 -6.54 2.47 7.28
N LYS A 104 -7.77 2.01 6.97
CA LYS A 104 -8.59 1.24 7.92
C LYS A 104 -7.91 -0.06 8.35
N LYS A 105 -7.28 -0.79 7.42
CA LYS A 105 -6.60 -2.06 7.75
C LYS A 105 -5.35 -1.85 8.61
N LEU A 106 -4.57 -0.80 8.34
CA LEU A 106 -3.39 -0.46 9.13
C LEU A 106 -3.74 0.03 10.54
N LEU A 107 -4.89 0.68 10.71
CA LEU A 107 -5.37 1.16 12.01
C LEU A 107 -6.14 0.09 12.80
N ALA A 108 -6.79 -0.87 12.14
CA ALA A 108 -7.60 -1.92 12.78
C ALA A 108 -6.78 -2.96 13.56
N GLY A 109 -5.45 -3.01 13.39
CA GLY A 109 -4.55 -3.89 14.17
C GLY A 109 -4.35 -3.48 15.63
N ARG A 110 -5.29 -2.74 16.22
CA ARG A 110 -5.24 -2.15 17.58
C ARG A 110 -6.21 -2.80 18.58
N ASN A 111 -6.75 -3.98 18.27
CA ASN A 111 -7.61 -4.75 19.18
C ASN A 111 -6.91 -6.00 19.69
#